data_AF-A0A925TGS7-F1
#
_entry.id   AF-A0A925TGS7-F1
#
_cell.length_a   1.000
_cell.length_b   1.000
_cell.length_c   1.000
_cell.angle_alpha   90.00
_cell.angle_beta   90.00
_cell.angle_gamma   90.00
#
_symmetry.space_group_name_H-M   'P 1'
#
loop_
_entity.id
_entity.type
_entity.pdbx_description
1 polymer ?
#
loop_
_entity_poly.entity_id
_entity_poly.type
_entity_poly.pdbx_seq_one_letter_code
_entity_poly.pdbx_strand_id
1 'polypeptide(L)'
;MNDKRRARPVERAAARLGAVQALYQMDIAGSDLGETLAQFSSRASGDDFEDGQCGEADYKFLKQVVDGTVREQNAIDPLVDAILDKSWPLHRLDATVRAIIRAAAYELMFMENVPARVVISQYVDVASAFFEGQEPGFINGVVDRLARERRPTEFAA
;
A
#
# COMPACT_ATOMS: atom_id res chain seq x y z
N MET A 1 25.85 23.65 -1.56
CA MET A 1 24.60 23.99 -0.87
C MET A 1 23.52 23.11 -1.50
N ASN A 2 23.42 21.87 -1.00
CA ASN A 2 22.85 20.76 -1.77
C ASN A 2 21.34 20.65 -1.56
N ASP A 3 20.72 20.29 -2.67
CA ASP A 3 19.31 20.18 -2.96
C ASP A 3 18.47 19.51 -1.85
N LYS A 4 17.33 20.11 -1.53
CA LYS A 4 16.30 19.53 -0.65
C LYS A 4 15.74 18.31 -1.39
N ARG A 5 16.27 17.12 -1.11
CA ARG A 5 15.73 15.83 -1.57
C ARG A 5 14.31 15.64 -1.01
N ARG A 6 13.32 16.27 -1.65
CA ARG A 6 11.96 15.74 -1.68
C ARG A 6 12.09 14.39 -2.40
N ALA A 7 11.87 13.29 -1.67
CA ALA A 7 11.81 11.95 -2.26
C ALA A 7 10.97 12.02 -3.54
N ARG A 8 11.54 11.63 -4.68
CA ARG A 8 10.86 11.77 -5.96
C ARG A 8 9.63 10.86 -5.97
N PRO A 9 8.57 11.18 -6.73
CA PRO A 9 7.35 10.34 -6.84
C PRO A 9 7.61 8.86 -7.18
N VAL A 10 8.80 8.55 -7.72
CA VAL A 10 9.29 7.22 -8.14
C VAL A 10 9.96 6.42 -6.98
N GLU A 11 10.28 7.04 -5.85
CA GLU A 11 11.15 6.45 -4.81
C GLU A 11 10.39 5.98 -3.54
N ARG A 12 9.06 5.84 -3.58
CA ARG A 12 8.23 5.45 -2.41
C ARG A 12 8.05 3.94 -2.22
N ALA A 13 8.86 3.11 -2.87
CA ALA A 13 8.77 1.66 -2.79
C ALA A 13 8.91 1.15 -1.35
N ALA A 14 9.90 1.66 -0.60
CA ALA A 14 10.12 1.32 0.80
C ALA A 14 8.92 1.71 1.69
N ALA A 15 8.32 2.88 1.44
CA ALA A 15 7.16 3.35 2.17
C ALA A 15 5.92 2.47 1.93
N ARG A 16 5.70 1.99 0.70
CA ARG A 16 4.61 1.06 0.37
C ARG A 16 4.83 -0.32 1.01
N LEU A 17 6.06 -0.84 0.93
CA LEU A 17 6.42 -2.09 1.59
C LEU A 17 6.15 -1.99 3.10
N GLY A 18 6.61 -0.92 3.75
CA GLY A 18 6.36 -0.68 5.17
C GLY A 18 4.87 -0.51 5.49
N ALA A 19 4.09 0.14 4.62
CA ALA A 19 2.64 0.26 4.81
C ALA A 19 1.94 -1.10 4.75
N VAL A 20 2.34 -1.98 3.83
CA VAL A 20 1.81 -3.35 3.73
C VAL A 20 2.17 -4.16 4.97
N GLN A 21 3.41 -4.05 5.46
CA GLN A 21 3.84 -4.71 6.69
C GLN A 21 3.03 -4.23 7.90
N ALA A 22 2.81 -2.92 8.03
CA ALA A 22 2.00 -2.34 9.10
C ALA A 22 0.56 -2.86 9.07
N LEU A 23 -0.09 -2.83 7.90
CA LEU A 23 -1.45 -3.32 7.73
C LEU A 23 -1.57 -4.83 8.00
N TYR A 24 -0.59 -5.61 7.56
CA TYR A 24 -0.52 -7.04 7.88
C TYR A 24 -0.39 -7.27 9.40
N GLN A 25 0.49 -6.54 10.07
CA GLN A 25 0.68 -6.64 11.52
C GLN A 25 -0.61 -6.31 12.27
N MET A 26 -1.30 -5.24 11.89
CA MET A 26 -2.59 -4.88 12.50
C MET A 26 -3.65 -5.97 12.30
N ASP A 27 -3.69 -6.60 11.11
CA ASP A 27 -4.68 -7.62 10.77
C ASP A 27 -4.42 -8.96 11.50
N ILE A 28 -3.16 -9.35 11.68
CA ILE A 28 -2.77 -10.61 12.34
C ILE A 28 -2.63 -10.47 13.86
N ALA A 29 -1.96 -9.42 14.32
CA ALA A 29 -1.66 -9.22 15.74
C ALA A 29 -2.76 -8.44 16.48
N GLY A 30 -3.68 -7.80 15.76
CA GLY A 30 -4.69 -6.94 16.36
C GLY A 30 -4.10 -5.70 17.03
N SER A 31 -2.88 -5.31 16.68
CA SER A 31 -2.21 -4.14 17.24
C SER A 31 -2.90 -2.85 16.83
N ASP A 32 -2.89 -1.86 17.73
CA ASP A 32 -3.50 -0.56 17.46
C ASP A 32 -2.72 0.22 16.39
N LEU A 33 -3.43 1.09 15.66
CA LEU A 33 -2.86 1.95 14.62
C LEU A 33 -1.73 2.83 15.18
N GLY A 34 -1.95 3.43 16.34
CA GLY A 34 -0.98 4.33 16.98
C GLY A 34 0.29 3.59 17.40
N GLU A 35 0.14 2.41 18.01
CA GLU A 35 1.27 1.56 18.39
C GLU A 35 2.07 1.12 17.17
N THR A 36 1.39 0.68 16.12
CA THR A 36 2.02 0.24 14.87
C THR A 36 2.79 1.40 14.23
N LEU A 37 2.17 2.56 14.07
CA LEU A 37 2.83 3.74 13.48
C LEU A 37 4.00 4.27 14.32
N ALA A 38 3.95 4.13 15.65
CA ALA A 38 5.05 4.51 16.53
C ALA A 38 6.29 3.64 16.30
N GLN A 39 6.13 2.33 16.09
CA GLN A 39 7.24 1.42 15.77
C GLN A 39 7.91 1.76 14.43
N PHE A 40 7.14 2.17 13.42
CA PHE A 40 7.72 2.62 12.15
C PHE A 40 8.37 4.00 12.27
N SER A 41 7.86 4.87 13.15
CA SER A 41 8.43 6.20 13.40
C SER A 41 9.80 6.13 14.07
N SER A 42 9.98 5.24 15.06
CA SER A 42 11.26 5.08 15.76
C SER A 42 12.35 4.59 14.80
N ARG A 43 12.02 3.64 13.93
CA ARG A 43 12.90 3.14 12.86
C ARG A 43 13.30 4.24 11.88
N ALA A 44 12.34 5.07 11.45
CA ALA A 44 12.61 6.18 10.53
C ALA A 44 13.47 7.30 11.16
N SER A 45 13.43 7.44 12.49
CA SER A 45 14.19 8.45 13.24
C SER A 45 15.64 8.02 13.55
N GLY A 46 15.99 6.75 13.29
CA GLY A 46 17.35 6.24 13.44
C GLY A 46 17.75 5.85 14.87
N ASP A 47 16.79 5.61 15.77
CA ASP A 47 17.12 5.08 17.11
C ASP A 47 17.61 3.61 17.06
N ASP A 48 17.40 2.91 15.93
CA ASP A 48 18.07 1.64 15.58
C ASP A 48 19.02 1.89 14.39
N PHE A 49 20.32 1.94 14.68
CA PHE A 49 21.37 2.17 13.68
C PHE A 49 21.74 0.87 12.94
N GLU A 50 20.96 0.49 11.92
CA GLU A 50 21.46 -0.37 10.83
C GLU A 50 20.98 0.14 9.46
N ASP A 51 21.82 -0.09 8.47
CA ASP A 51 21.85 0.48 7.13
C ASP A 51 20.50 0.40 6.38
N GLY A 52 20.00 1.54 5.87
CA GLY A 52 18.76 1.60 5.07
C GLY A 52 17.74 2.65 5.51
N GLN A 53 18.09 3.93 5.30
CA GLN A 53 17.30 5.10 5.68
C GLN A 53 15.91 5.12 5.03
N CYS A 54 14.85 4.82 5.79
CA CYS A 54 13.51 5.29 5.49
C CYS A 54 13.46 6.77 5.90
N GLY A 55 13.55 7.69 4.93
CA GLY A 55 13.60 9.12 5.24
C GLY A 55 12.27 9.62 5.83
N GLU A 56 12.27 10.80 6.46
CA GLU A 56 11.06 11.43 7.02
C GLU A 56 9.91 11.55 5.97
N ALA A 57 10.27 11.75 4.70
CA ALA A 57 9.31 11.81 3.59
C ALA A 57 8.65 10.46 3.31
N ASP A 58 9.40 9.37 3.44
CA ASP A 58 8.89 8.01 3.25
C ASP A 58 7.99 7.60 4.41
N TYR A 59 8.35 7.98 5.64
CA TYR A 59 7.48 7.78 6.80
C TYR A 59 6.16 8.55 6.67
N LYS A 60 6.17 9.81 6.23
CA LYS A 60 4.93 10.58 6.00
C LYS A 60 4.01 9.90 5.00
N PHE A 61 4.58 9.36 3.91
CA PHE A 61 3.79 8.64 2.92
C PHE A 61 3.25 7.31 3.46
N LEU A 62 4.10 6.52 4.12
CA LEU A 62 3.69 5.28 4.79
C LEU A 62 2.54 5.55 5.76
N LYS A 63 2.69 6.53 6.65
CA LYS A 63 1.65 6.93 7.60
C LYS A 63 0.36 7.28 6.86
N GLN A 64 0.45 8.08 5.80
CA GLN A 64 -0.74 8.48 5.03
C GLN A 64 -1.46 7.28 4.43
N VAL A 65 -0.73 6.28 3.93
CA VAL A 65 -1.31 5.04 3.38
C VAL A 65 -1.95 4.20 4.49
N VAL A 66 -1.25 3.95 5.60
CA VAL A 66 -1.76 3.09 6.69
C VAL A 66 -2.97 3.73 7.37
N ASP A 67 -2.83 4.98 7.83
CA ASP A 67 -3.89 5.73 8.52
C ASP A 67 -5.15 5.84 7.66
N GLY A 68 -4.96 6.19 6.38
CA GLY A 68 -6.06 6.32 5.45
C GLY A 68 -6.71 4.99 5.07
N THR A 69 -5.94 3.92 4.91
CA THR A 69 -6.49 2.59 4.65
C THR A 69 -7.38 2.13 5.81
N VAL A 70 -6.93 2.32 7.05
CA VAL A 70 -7.69 1.97 8.26
C VAL A 70 -8.94 2.84 8.39
N ARG A 71 -8.80 4.16 8.18
CA ARG A 71 -9.94 5.10 8.25
C ARG A 71 -11.02 4.80 7.21
N GLU A 72 -10.60 4.53 5.98
CA GLU A 72 -11.51 4.34 4.83
C GLU A 72 -11.85 2.85 4.58
N GLN A 73 -11.52 1.95 5.51
CA GLN A 73 -11.67 0.51 5.31
C GLN A 73 -13.11 0.10 4.93
N ASN A 74 -14.12 0.75 5.54
CA ASN A 74 -15.53 0.50 5.23
C ASN A 74 -15.94 0.90 3.80
N ALA A 75 -15.18 1.78 3.15
CA ALA A 75 -15.37 2.13 1.75
C ALA A 75 -14.52 1.25 0.82
N ILE A 76 -13.32 0.88 1.26
CA ILE A 76 -12.37 0.07 0.49
C ILE A 76 -12.83 -1.39 0.37
N ASP A 77 -13.17 -2.04 1.49
CA ASP A 77 -13.42 -3.48 1.51
C ASP A 77 -14.59 -3.91 0.60
N PRO A 78 -15.78 -3.25 0.62
CA PRO A 78 -16.89 -3.64 -0.26
C PRO A 78 -16.59 -3.47 -1.75
N LEU A 79 -15.78 -2.47 -2.08
CA LEU A 79 -15.38 -2.16 -3.44
C LEU A 79 -14.40 -3.21 -3.98
N VAL A 80 -13.44 -3.63 -3.15
CA VAL A 80 -12.55 -4.74 -3.48
C VAL A 80 -13.34 -6.04 -3.62
N ASP A 81 -14.26 -6.33 -2.69
CA ASP A 81 -15.13 -7.51 -2.76
C ASP A 81 -16.00 -7.56 -4.02
N ALA A 82 -16.43 -6.41 -4.55
CA ALA A 82 -17.19 -6.34 -5.79
C ALA A 82 -16.37 -6.75 -7.04
N ILE A 83 -15.04 -6.65 -6.98
CA ILE A 83 -14.12 -7.00 -8.08
C ILE A 83 -13.64 -8.44 -7.99
N LEU A 84 -13.57 -8.98 -6.78
CA LEU A 84 -13.14 -10.36 -6.51
C LEU A 84 -14.18 -11.39 -6.97
N ASP A 85 -13.73 -12.63 -7.15
CA ASP A 85 -14.64 -13.75 -7.35
C ASP A 85 -15.48 -13.95 -6.07
N LYS A 86 -16.80 -14.14 -6.21
CA LYS A 86 -17.71 -14.31 -5.07
C LYS A 86 -17.36 -15.51 -4.19
N SER A 87 -16.66 -16.50 -4.74
CA SER A 87 -16.19 -17.68 -4.02
C SER A 87 -14.98 -17.38 -3.13
N TRP A 88 -14.28 -16.28 -3.41
CA TRP A 88 -13.02 -15.90 -2.77
C TRP A 88 -13.02 -14.42 -2.33
N PRO A 89 -13.91 -14.05 -1.37
CA PRO A 89 -14.00 -12.69 -0.85
C PRO A 89 -12.72 -12.27 -0.12
N LEU A 90 -12.55 -10.97 0.05
CA LEU A 90 -11.36 -10.32 0.60
C LEU A 90 -10.91 -10.91 1.95
N HIS A 91 -11.85 -11.18 2.85
CA HIS A 91 -11.54 -11.75 4.17
C HIS A 91 -10.99 -13.18 4.12
N ARG A 92 -11.14 -13.90 3.00
CA ARG A 92 -10.57 -15.25 2.80
C ARG A 92 -9.20 -15.23 2.13
N LEU A 93 -8.74 -14.09 1.65
CA LEU A 93 -7.40 -13.97 1.09
C LEU A 93 -6.34 -14.16 2.17
N ASP A 94 -5.13 -14.53 1.74
CA ASP A 94 -3.94 -14.39 2.59
C ASP A 94 -3.84 -12.95 3.12
N ALA A 95 -3.41 -12.79 4.38
CA ALA A 95 -3.39 -11.50 5.04
C ALA A 95 -2.45 -10.49 4.34
N THR A 96 -1.35 -10.96 3.76
CA THR A 96 -0.42 -10.11 3.01
C THR A 96 -1.05 -9.67 1.69
N VAL A 97 -1.70 -10.59 0.97
CA VAL A 97 -2.46 -10.26 -0.25
C VAL A 97 -3.56 -9.23 0.04
N ARG A 98 -4.32 -9.44 1.11
CA ARG A 98 -5.37 -8.50 1.56
C ARG A 98 -4.78 -7.13 1.91
N ALA A 99 -3.66 -7.08 2.64
CA ALA A 99 -2.98 -5.83 2.97
C ALA A 99 -2.50 -5.07 1.73
N ILE A 100 -1.90 -5.77 0.75
CA ILE A 100 -1.46 -5.18 -0.53
C ILE A 100 -2.64 -4.56 -1.28
N ILE A 101 -3.73 -5.32 -1.44
CA ILE A 101 -4.89 -4.87 -2.20
C ILE A 101 -5.56 -3.68 -1.50
N ARG A 102 -5.71 -3.71 -0.17
CA ARG A 102 -6.28 -2.58 0.60
C ARG A 102 -5.44 -1.31 0.45
N ALA A 103 -4.12 -1.41 0.56
CA ALA A 103 -3.22 -0.28 0.41
C ALA A 103 -3.27 0.31 -1.02
N ALA A 104 -3.28 -0.55 -2.04
CA ALA A 104 -3.41 -0.13 -3.43
C ALA A 104 -4.77 0.54 -3.71
N ALA A 105 -5.86 -0.02 -3.18
CA ALA A 105 -7.19 0.55 -3.29
C ALA A 105 -7.26 1.94 -2.63
N TYR A 106 -6.68 2.12 -1.45
CA TYR A 106 -6.60 3.43 -0.81
C TYR A 106 -5.86 4.46 -1.67
N GLU A 107 -4.67 4.14 -2.18
CA GLU A 107 -3.94 5.05 -3.08
C GLU A 107 -4.78 5.39 -4.33
N LEU A 108 -5.39 4.40 -4.97
CA LEU A 108 -6.25 4.61 -6.14
C LEU A 108 -7.47 5.47 -5.84
N MET A 109 -8.08 5.36 -4.67
CA MET A 109 -9.30 6.10 -4.35
C MET A 109 -9.04 7.51 -3.82
N PHE A 110 -7.94 7.72 -3.10
CA PHE A 110 -7.76 8.93 -2.29
C PHE A 110 -6.45 9.69 -2.55
N MET A 111 -5.56 9.18 -3.42
CA MET A 111 -4.29 9.85 -3.78
C MET A 111 -4.20 10.20 -5.28
N GLU A 112 -5.00 11.15 -5.73
CA GLU A 112 -5.03 11.60 -7.14
C GLU A 112 -3.69 12.11 -7.68
N ASN A 113 -2.80 12.54 -6.79
CA ASN A 113 -1.46 13.00 -7.14
C ASN A 113 -0.47 11.88 -7.49
N VAL A 114 -0.86 10.60 -7.36
CA VAL A 114 -0.06 9.43 -7.77
C VAL A 114 -0.75 8.78 -8.96
N PRO A 115 -0.17 8.75 -10.17
CA PRO A 115 -0.83 8.17 -11.34
C PRO A 115 -1.19 6.69 -11.15
N ALA A 116 -2.36 6.27 -11.64
CA ALA A 116 -2.91 4.92 -11.45
C ALA A 116 -1.95 3.83 -11.94
N ARG A 117 -1.30 4.03 -13.09
CA ARG A 117 -0.30 3.09 -13.64
C ARG A 117 0.92 2.92 -12.73
N VAL A 118 1.32 3.99 -12.04
CA VAL A 118 2.40 3.93 -11.04
C VAL A 118 1.94 3.13 -9.82
N VAL A 119 0.72 3.36 -9.33
CA VAL A 119 0.16 2.58 -8.21
C VAL A 119 0.14 1.09 -8.54
N ILE A 120 -0.38 0.71 -9.72
CA ILE A 120 -0.41 -0.70 -10.17
C ILE A 120 1.01 -1.29 -10.16
N SER A 121 1.95 -0.66 -10.89
CA SER A 121 3.32 -1.18 -11.00
C SER A 121 3.97 -1.36 -9.63
N GLN A 122 3.84 -0.36 -8.76
CA GLN A 122 4.52 -0.35 -7.47
C GLN A 122 3.97 -1.40 -6.50
N TYR A 123 2.65 -1.65 -6.51
CA TYR A 123 2.09 -2.70 -5.67
C TYR A 123 2.31 -4.12 -6.23
N VAL A 124 2.53 -4.26 -7.54
CA VAL A 124 3.01 -5.52 -8.13
C VAL A 124 4.47 -5.77 -7.75
N ASP A 125 5.31 -4.75 -7.73
CA ASP A 125 6.69 -4.85 -7.25
C ASP A 125 6.73 -5.24 -5.76
N VAL A 126 5.87 -4.62 -4.93
CA VAL A 126 5.71 -4.99 -3.52
C VAL A 126 5.25 -6.45 -3.38
N ALA A 127 4.26 -6.89 -4.17
CA ALA A 127 3.82 -8.28 -4.15
C ALA A 127 4.95 -9.25 -4.51
N SER A 128 5.76 -8.91 -5.51
CA SER A 128 6.90 -9.74 -5.95
C SER A 128 8.01 -9.82 -4.89
N ALA A 129 8.06 -8.89 -3.93
CA ALA A 129 8.96 -8.97 -2.79
C ALA A 129 8.49 -9.96 -1.71
N PHE A 130 7.20 -10.32 -1.69
CA PHE A 130 6.62 -11.30 -0.74
C PHE A 130 6.39 -12.68 -1.35
N PHE A 131 6.21 -12.76 -2.67
CA PHE A 131 5.71 -13.96 -3.33
C PHE A 131 6.54 -14.30 -4.57
N GLU A 132 6.89 -15.58 -4.71
CA GLU A 132 7.49 -16.17 -5.92
C GLU A 132 6.45 -16.91 -6.80
N GLY A 133 5.19 -16.93 -6.38
CA GLY A 133 4.10 -17.68 -7.00
C GLY A 133 3.24 -16.88 -7.98
N GLN A 134 1.94 -17.19 -8.00
CA GLN A 134 0.96 -16.56 -8.91
C GLN A 134 0.35 -15.27 -8.33
N GLU A 135 0.62 -14.98 -7.06
CA GLU A 135 0.04 -13.87 -6.29
C GLU A 135 0.33 -12.49 -6.93
N PRO A 136 1.54 -12.17 -7.42
CA PRO A 136 1.80 -10.89 -8.08
C PRO A 136 0.91 -10.68 -9.32
N GLY A 137 0.68 -11.74 -10.10
CA GLY A 137 -0.21 -11.70 -11.26
C GLY A 137 -1.68 -11.52 -10.88
N PHE A 138 -2.13 -12.21 -9.82
CA PHE A 138 -3.47 -12.03 -9.27
C PHE A 138 -3.68 -10.59 -8.77
N ILE A 139 -2.75 -10.07 -7.96
CA ILE A 139 -2.80 -8.70 -7.42
C ILE A 139 -2.82 -7.69 -8.57
N ASN A 140 -1.97 -7.85 -9.59
CA ASN A 140 -1.99 -6.99 -10.77
C ASN A 140 -3.39 -6.93 -11.41
N GLY A 141 -4.03 -8.08 -11.61
CA GLY A 141 -5.36 -8.17 -12.21
C GLY A 141 -6.48 -7.56 -11.37
N VAL A 142 -6.36 -7.57 -10.04
CA VAL A 142 -7.32 -6.90 -9.14
C VAL A 142 -7.08 -5.40 -9.12
N VAL A 143 -5.83 -4.95 -8.99
CA VAL A 143 -5.47 -3.53 -8.89
C VAL A 143 -5.67 -2.81 -10.23
N ASP A 144 -5.44 -3.45 -11.39
CA ASP A 144 -5.78 -2.88 -12.70
C ASP A 144 -7.29 -2.66 -12.85
N ARG A 145 -8.12 -3.63 -12.42
CA ARG A 145 -9.58 -3.48 -12.44
C ARG A 145 -10.05 -2.34 -11.52
N LEU A 146 -9.51 -2.27 -10.31
CA LEU A 146 -9.74 -1.15 -9.38
C LEU A 146 -9.41 0.19 -10.03
N ALA A 147 -8.25 0.28 -10.67
CA ALA A 147 -7.77 1.50 -11.30
C ALA A 147 -8.66 1.95 -12.46
N ARG A 148 -9.11 1.02 -13.31
CA ARG A 148 -10.02 1.34 -14.43
C ARG A 148 -11.40 1.79 -13.96
N GLU A 149 -11.91 1.21 -12.88
CA GLU A 149 -13.20 1.59 -12.32
C GLU A 149 -13.14 2.97 -11.65
N ARG A 150 -12.06 3.25 -10.90
CA ARG A 150 -11.96 4.46 -10.07
C ARG A 150 -11.30 5.64 -10.76
N ARG A 151 -10.47 5.39 -11.78
CA ARG A 151 -9.73 6.41 -12.52
C ARG A 151 -9.82 6.20 -14.04
N PRO A 152 -11.03 6.03 -14.61
CA PRO A 152 -11.19 5.70 -16.04
C PRO A 152 -10.55 6.74 -16.97
N THR A 153 -10.50 8.00 -16.55
CA THR A 153 -9.90 9.11 -17.31
C THR A 153 -8.39 8.96 -17.51
N GLU A 154 -7.67 8.24 -16.64
CA GLU A 154 -6.24 7.97 -16.82
C GLU A 154 -5.95 6.88 -17.88
N PHE A 155 -7.00 6.17 -18.32
CA PHE A 155 -6.91 5.08 -19.30
C PHE A 155 -7.61 5.38 -20.62
N ALA A 156 -8.36 6.48 -20.71
CA ALA A 156 -8.90 6.98 -21.97
C ALA A 156 -7.74 7.55 -22.82
N ALA A 157 -7.68 7.12 -24.08
CA ALA A 157 -6.68 7.56 -25.06
C ALA A 157 -7.04 8.92 -25.68
#